data_AF-A0A150N0P1-F1
#
_entry.id   AF-A0A150N0P1-F1
#
_cell.length_a   1.000
_cell.length_b   1.000
_cell.length_c   1.000
_cell.angle_alpha   90.00
_cell.angle_beta   90.00
_cell.angle_gamma   90.00
#
_symmetry.space_group_name_H-M   'P 1'
#
loop_
_entity.id
_entity.type
_entity.pdbx_description
1 polymer ?
#
loop_
_entity_poly.entity_id
_entity_poly.type
_entity_poly.pdbx_seq_one_letter_code
_entity_poly.pdbx_strand_id
1 'polypeptide(L)'
;MELLFKGWKSLFDLDRVKKMKKERFECHLYGTLIAILVTQTLLFQARRYWHQREGIEISEWKALNILQSYWHRFLLHPQAMETALPSLLSLLRKHARKDRRKGEETVSDLLKKLGIW
;
A
#
# COMPACT_ATOMS: atom_id res chain seq x y z
N MET A 1 -1.88 13.69 -2.12
CA MET A 1 -1.30 13.63 -0.75
C MET A 1 -2.36 13.36 0.32
N GLU A 2 -3.47 14.10 0.37
CA GLU A 2 -4.47 13.98 1.46
C GLU A 2 -5.09 12.57 1.61
N LEU A 3 -5.47 11.92 0.50
CA LEU A 3 -6.05 10.57 0.51
C LEU A 3 -5.08 9.50 1.04
N LEU A 4 -3.79 9.61 0.68
CA LEU A 4 -2.75 8.73 1.19
C LEU A 4 -2.57 8.90 2.69
N PHE A 5 -2.53 10.16 3.15
CA PHE A 5 -2.38 10.47 4.56
C PHE A 5 -3.59 9.99 5.37
N LYS A 6 -4.82 10.11 4.86
CA LYS A 6 -6.02 9.52 5.47
C LYS A 6 -5.90 8.00 5.59
N GLY A 7 -5.39 7.33 4.55
CA GLY A 7 -5.15 5.89 4.56
C GLY A 7 -4.12 5.49 5.61
N TRP A 8 -2.99 6.19 5.69
CA TRP A 8 -1.96 5.89 6.69
C TRP A 8 -2.44 6.12 8.11
N LYS A 9 -3.18 7.20 8.37
CA LYS A 9 -3.79 7.45 9.68
C LYS A 9 -4.67 6.27 10.12
N SER A 10 -5.54 5.79 9.23
CA SER A 10 -6.44 4.69 9.53
C SER A 10 -5.75 3.32 9.62
N LEU A 11 -4.68 3.11 8.85
CA LEU A 11 -3.99 1.82 8.76
C LEU A 11 -3.02 1.60 9.93
N PHE A 12 -2.36 2.68 10.37
CA PHE A 12 -1.31 2.65 11.39
C PHE A 12 -1.73 3.35 12.69
N ASP A 13 -3.01 3.71 12.84
CA ASP A 13 -3.56 4.38 14.02
C ASP A 13 -2.74 5.63 14.45
N LEU A 14 -2.26 6.40 13.47
CA LEU A 14 -1.34 7.54 13.70
C LEU A 14 -1.95 8.64 14.58
N ASP A 15 -3.26 8.70 14.67
CA ASP A 15 -4.04 9.65 15.47
C ASP A 15 -4.30 9.17 16.90
N ARG A 16 -4.02 7.90 17.22
CA ARG A 16 -4.30 7.29 18.53
C ARG A 16 -3.01 7.00 19.31
N VAL A 17 -2.35 8.06 19.75
CA VAL A 17 -1.17 7.93 20.62
C VAL A 17 -1.59 7.92 22.09
N LYS A 18 -1.32 6.81 22.78
CA LYS A 18 -1.49 6.74 24.25
C LYS A 18 -0.36 7.50 24.95
N LYS A 19 -0.65 8.15 26.09
CA LYS A 19 0.41 8.70 26.95
C LYS A 19 1.35 7.57 27.40
N MET A 20 2.64 7.73 27.10
CA MET A 20 3.69 6.75 27.43
C MET A 20 5.04 7.46 27.63
N LYS A 21 6.02 6.74 28.16
CA LYS A 21 7.41 7.24 28.28
C LYS A 21 8.01 7.54 26.90
N LYS A 22 8.95 8.49 26.84
CA LYS A 22 9.57 8.96 25.60
C LYS A 22 10.18 7.82 24.78
N GLU A 23 10.90 6.91 25.44
CA GLU A 23 11.60 5.80 24.78
C GLU A 23 10.61 4.84 24.11
N ARG A 24 9.46 4.62 24.76
CA ARG A 24 8.39 3.77 24.22
C ARG A 24 7.70 4.45 23.03
N PHE A 25 7.51 5.77 23.12
CA PHE A 25 6.95 6.55 22.03
C PHE A 25 7.87 6.56 20.80
N GLU A 26 9.17 6.79 20.99
CA GLU A 26 10.16 6.75 19.91
C GLU A 26 10.20 5.39 19.24
N CYS A 27 10.25 4.30 20.03
CA CYS A 27 10.20 2.94 19.50
C CYS A 27 8.92 2.69 18.67
N HIS A 28 7.76 3.10 19.18
CA HIS A 28 6.49 2.99 18.45
C HIS A 28 6.52 3.81 17.15
N LEU A 29 7.03 5.03 17.19
CA LEU A 29 7.17 5.90 16.03
C LEU A 29 8.07 5.27 14.96
N TYR A 30 9.25 4.77 15.33
CA TYR A 30 10.15 4.11 14.39
C TYR A 30 9.53 2.85 13.78
N GLY A 31 8.90 2.01 14.58
CA GLY A 31 8.19 0.82 14.09
C GLY A 31 7.11 1.19 13.07
N THR A 32 6.34 2.23 13.35
CA THR A 32 5.30 2.74 12.45
C THR A 32 5.87 3.35 11.16
N LEU A 33 6.99 4.05 11.22
CA LEU A 33 7.64 4.59 10.01
C LEU A 33 8.18 3.46 9.11
N ILE A 34 8.79 2.44 9.70
CA ILE A 34 9.26 1.25 8.97
C ILE A 34 8.06 0.52 8.33
N ALA A 35 6.96 0.38 9.07
CA ALA A 35 5.72 -0.21 8.59
C ALA A 35 5.16 0.50 7.34
N ILE A 36 5.10 1.84 7.40
CA ILE A 36 4.69 2.67 6.29
C ILE A 36 5.61 2.43 5.09
N LEU A 37 6.93 2.49 5.29
CA LEU A 37 7.91 2.32 4.23
C LEU A 37 7.79 0.95 3.52
N VAL A 38 7.69 -0.13 4.29
CA VAL A 38 7.52 -1.50 3.75
C VAL A 38 6.21 -1.61 2.98
N THR A 39 5.12 -1.09 3.53
CA THR A 39 3.80 -1.12 2.88
C THR A 39 3.80 -0.33 1.57
N GLN A 40 4.39 0.86 1.56
CA GLN A 40 4.51 1.67 0.35
C GLN A 40 5.40 1.01 -0.71
N THR A 41 6.51 0.41 -0.29
CA THR A 41 7.41 -0.32 -1.20
C THR A 41 6.67 -1.49 -1.85
N LEU A 42 5.97 -2.31 -1.05
CA LEU A 42 5.20 -3.45 -1.55
C LEU A 42 4.10 -3.01 -2.52
N LEU A 43 3.35 -1.96 -2.18
CA LEU A 43 2.31 -1.40 -3.04
C LEU A 43 2.87 -0.89 -4.35
N PHE A 44 3.97 -0.14 -4.32
CA PHE A 44 4.62 0.37 -5.52
C PHE A 44 5.06 -0.76 -6.43
N GLN A 45 5.72 -1.79 -5.88
CA GLN A 45 6.16 -2.95 -6.65
C GLN A 45 4.98 -3.75 -7.22
N ALA A 46 3.92 -3.99 -6.43
CA ALA A 46 2.74 -4.71 -6.90
C ALA A 46 2.00 -3.95 -8.02
N ARG A 47 1.86 -2.62 -7.90
CA ARG A 47 1.29 -1.76 -8.94
C ARG A 47 2.11 -1.83 -10.22
N ARG A 48 3.43 -1.69 -10.11
CA ARG A 48 4.35 -1.78 -11.25
C ARG A 48 4.27 -3.16 -11.91
N TYR A 49 4.30 -4.24 -11.14
CA TYR A 49 4.22 -5.61 -11.61
C TYR A 49 2.96 -5.86 -12.45
N TRP A 50 1.78 -5.52 -11.92
CA TRP A 50 0.52 -5.75 -12.62
C TRP A 50 0.29 -4.80 -13.81
N HIS A 51 0.78 -3.57 -13.71
CA HIS A 51 0.75 -2.64 -14.83
C HIS A 51 1.60 -3.14 -15.99
N GLN A 52 2.82 -3.63 -15.72
CA GLN A 52 3.72 -4.15 -16.75
C GLN A 52 3.24 -5.47 -17.35
N ARG A 53 2.68 -6.37 -16.52
CA ARG A 53 2.21 -7.68 -17.00
C ARG A 53 0.90 -7.64 -17.76
N GLU A 54 -0.07 -6.86 -17.29
CA GLU A 54 -1.46 -6.93 -17.78
C GLU A 54 -2.09 -5.56 -18.08
N GLY A 55 -1.33 -4.46 -17.95
CA GLY A 55 -1.88 -3.11 -18.11
C GLY A 55 -2.89 -2.73 -17.02
N ILE A 56 -2.94 -3.49 -15.91
CA ILE A 56 -3.89 -3.24 -14.83
C ILE A 56 -3.37 -2.14 -13.91
N GLU A 57 -4.14 -1.06 -13.80
CA GLU A 57 -3.94 -0.07 -12.74
C GLU A 57 -4.57 -0.55 -11.43
N ILE A 58 -3.76 -0.57 -10.37
CA ILE A 58 -4.21 -0.84 -9.01
C ILE A 58 -4.42 0.49 -8.26
N SER A 59 -5.55 0.59 -7.56
CA SER A 59 -5.89 1.70 -6.67
C SER A 59 -5.16 1.55 -5.34
N GLU A 60 -4.40 2.58 -4.95
CA GLU A 60 -3.69 2.61 -3.66
C GLU A 60 -4.62 2.41 -2.48
N TRP A 61 -5.79 3.04 -2.49
CA TRP A 61 -6.75 2.94 -1.39
C TRP A 61 -7.28 1.51 -1.22
N LYS A 62 -7.73 0.87 -2.32
CA LYS A 62 -8.23 -0.51 -2.26
C LYS A 62 -7.12 -1.48 -1.87
N ALA A 63 -5.91 -1.25 -2.35
CA ALA A 63 -4.76 -2.08 -2.05
C ALA A 63 -4.31 -1.95 -0.58
N LEU A 64 -4.31 -0.74 -0.02
CA LEU A 64 -4.07 -0.48 1.40
C LEU A 64 -5.08 -1.23 2.30
N ASN A 65 -6.37 -1.19 1.95
CA ASN A 65 -7.40 -1.92 2.69
C ASN A 65 -7.17 -3.44 2.67
N ILE A 66 -6.75 -4.02 1.54
CA ILE A 66 -6.41 -5.44 1.46
C ILE A 66 -5.19 -5.72 2.35
N LEU A 67 -4.12 -4.93 2.22
CA LEU A 67 -2.89 -5.11 3.00
C LEU A 67 -3.09 -4.96 4.51
N GLN A 68 -4.06 -4.16 4.96
CA GLN A 68 -4.40 -4.04 6.38
C GLN A 68 -4.66 -5.39 7.05
N SER A 69 -5.35 -6.29 6.35
CA SER A 69 -5.63 -7.63 6.85
C SER A 69 -4.41 -8.56 6.92
N TYR A 70 -3.30 -8.19 6.27
CA TYR A 70 -2.05 -8.96 6.24
C TYR A 70 -0.96 -8.38 7.13
N TRP A 71 -1.05 -7.09 7.48
CA TRP A 71 0.00 -6.37 8.21
C TRP A 71 0.41 -7.07 9.51
N HIS A 72 -0.57 -7.48 10.32
CA HIS A 72 -0.26 -8.15 11.58
C HIS A 72 0.49 -9.47 11.37
N ARG A 73 0.14 -10.22 10.32
CA ARG A 73 0.80 -11.47 9.95
C ARG A 73 2.22 -11.25 9.44
N PHE A 74 2.45 -10.21 8.64
CA PHE A 74 3.77 -9.90 8.10
C PHE A 74 4.74 -9.37 9.16
N LEU A 75 4.24 -8.59 10.13
CA LEU A 75 5.03 -8.14 11.28
C LEU A 75 5.53 -9.30 12.14
N LEU A 76 4.64 -10.25 12.45
CA LEU A 76 4.98 -11.35 13.35
C LEU A 76 5.81 -12.43 12.67
N HIS A 77 5.61 -12.61 11.35
CA HIS A 77 6.25 -13.68 10.60
C HIS A 77 6.72 -13.15 9.22
N PRO A 78 7.91 -12.52 9.14
CA PRO A 78 8.45 -12.04 7.88
C PRO A 78 8.58 -13.15 6.81
N GLN A 79 8.92 -14.38 7.22
CA GLN A 79 9.00 -15.54 6.32
C GLN A 79 7.64 -15.92 5.70
N ALA A 80 6.53 -15.58 6.38
CA ALA A 80 5.19 -15.80 5.83
C ALA A 80 4.87 -14.84 4.68
N MET A 81 5.65 -13.76 4.50
CA MET A 81 5.47 -12.82 3.40
C MET A 81 5.76 -13.48 2.05
N GLU A 82 6.87 -14.21 1.92
CA GLU A 82 7.25 -14.87 0.67
C GLU A 82 6.19 -15.88 0.22
N THR A 83 5.70 -16.67 1.17
CA THR A 83 4.65 -17.68 0.90
C THR A 83 3.29 -17.07 0.64
N ALA A 84 2.95 -15.94 1.27
CA ALA A 84 1.69 -15.23 1.05
C ALA A 84 1.71 -14.30 -0.17
N LEU A 85 2.88 -13.96 -0.72
CA LEU A 85 3.03 -12.99 -1.79
C LEU A 85 2.22 -13.33 -3.05
N PRO A 86 2.22 -14.58 -3.57
CA PRO A 86 1.41 -14.94 -4.74
C PRO A 86 -0.09 -14.75 -4.50
N SER A 87 -0.59 -15.18 -3.33
CA SER A 87 -1.98 -15.01 -2.94
C SER A 87 -2.34 -13.53 -2.83
N LEU A 88 -1.48 -12.73 -2.18
CA LEU A 88 -1.67 -11.29 -2.05
C LEU A 88 -1.71 -10.61 -3.43
N LEU A 89 -0.77 -10.92 -4.33
CA LEU A 89 -0.75 -10.35 -5.67
C LEU A 89 -2.03 -10.70 -6.43
N SER A 90 -2.53 -11.93 -6.34
CA SER A 90 -3.80 -12.33 -6.98
C SER A 90 -5.01 -11.58 -6.40
N LEU A 91 -5.05 -11.35 -5.09
CA LEU A 91 -6.11 -10.59 -4.43
C LEU A 91 -6.07 -9.11 -4.83
N LEU A 92 -4.89 -8.51 -4.88
CA LEU A 92 -4.70 -7.14 -5.35
C LEU A 92 -5.19 -6.98 -6.79
N ARG A 93 -4.85 -7.92 -7.68
CA ARG A 93 -5.34 -7.93 -9.05
C ARG A 93 -6.87 -7.98 -9.12
N LYS A 94 -7.50 -8.85 -8.33
CA LYS A 94 -8.95 -9.10 -8.37
C LYS A 94 -9.76 -7.97 -7.73
N HIS A 95 -9.29 -7.43 -6.60
CA HIS A 95 -10.10 -6.55 -5.74
C HIS A 95 -9.58 -5.11 -5.64
N ALA A 96 -8.30 -4.86 -5.96
CA ALA A 96 -7.74 -3.52 -5.91
C ALA A 96 -7.62 -2.84 -7.28
N ARG A 97 -8.23 -3.39 -8.34
CA ARG A 97 -8.30 -2.73 -9.64
C ARG A 97 -8.92 -1.34 -9.50
N LYS A 98 -8.25 -0.36 -10.10
CA LYS A 98 -8.72 1.02 -10.14
C LYS A 98 -9.90 1.13 -11.10
N ASP A 99 -10.98 1.71 -10.62
CA ASP A 99 -12.15 1.95 -11.45
C ASP A 99 -11.82 3.08 -12.43
N ARG A 100 -12.22 2.93 -13.70
CA ARG A 100 -12.01 3.92 -14.74
C ARG A 100 -13.35 4.42 -15.24
N ARG A 101 -13.58 5.73 -15.17
CA ARG A 101 -14.72 6.35 -15.84
C ARG A 101 -14.43 6.41 -17.34
N LYS A 102 -15.41 6.05 -18.15
CA LYS A 102 -15.27 6.05 -19.61
C LYS A 102 -14.98 7.48 -20.08
N GLY A 103 -13.82 7.70 -20.69
CA GLY A 103 -13.38 9.00 -21.22
C GLY A 103 -12.45 9.82 -20.32
N GLU A 104 -12.17 9.40 -19.08
CA GLU A 104 -11.19 10.08 -18.22
C GLU A 104 -9.79 9.49 -18.39
N GLU A 105 -8.83 10.36 -18.74
CA GLU A 105 -7.41 10.02 -18.77
C GLU A 105 -6.86 9.91 -17.35
N THR A 106 -6.13 8.83 -17.07
CA THR A 106 -5.46 8.65 -15.78
C THR A 106 -4.13 9.38 -15.80
N VAL A 107 -3.59 9.65 -14.60
CA VAL A 107 -2.20 10.11 -14.44
C VAL A 107 -1.21 9.16 -15.15
N SER A 108 -1.49 7.85 -15.21
CA SER A 108 -0.65 6.90 -15.94
C SER A 108 -0.67 7.16 -17.44
N ASP A 109 -1.86 7.42 -18.01
CA ASP A 109 -2.00 7.77 -19.43
C ASP A 109 -1.27 9.08 -19.75
N LEU A 110 -1.39 10.09 -18.88
CA LEU A 110 -0.69 11.37 -19.03
C LEU A 110 0.83 11.19 -18.95
N LEU A 111 1.32 10.40 -18.00
CA LEU A 111 2.75 10.13 -17.85
C LEU A 111 3.32 9.36 -19.05
N LYS A 112 2.57 8.41 -19.62
CA LYS A 112 2.92 7.73 -20.86
C LYS A 112 3.00 8.70 -22.04
N LYS A 113 2.01 9.60 -22.16
CA LYS A 113 2.03 10.65 -23.21
C LYS A 113 3.23 11.59 -23.09
N LEU A 114 3.68 11.85 -21.86
CA LEU A 114 4.84 12.71 -21.58
C LEU A 114 6.18 11.97 -21.73
N GLY A 115 6.19 10.66 -22.02
CA GLY A 115 7.41 9.86 -22.16
C GLY A 115 8.17 9.65 -20.85
N ILE A 116 7.52 9.85 -19.70
CA ILE A 116 8.13 9.73 -18.36
C ILE A 116 8.11 8.27 -17.87
N TRP A 117 7.58 7.34 -18.67
CA TRP A 117 7.35 5.93 -18.32
C TRP A 117 7.58 4.97 -19.48
#